data_AF-A0A4R2GZW7-F1
#
_entry.id   AF-A0A4R2GZW7-F1
#
_cell.length_a   1.000
_cell.length_b   1.000
_cell.length_c   1.000
_cell.angle_alpha   90.00
_cell.angle_beta   90.00
_cell.angle_gamma   90.00
#
_symmetry.space_group_name_H-M   'P 1'
#
loop_
_entity.id
_entity.type
_entity.pdbx_description
1 polymer ?
#
loop_
_entity_poly.entity_id
_entity_poly.type
_entity_poly.pdbx_seq_one_letter_code
_entity_poly.pdbx_strand_id
1 'polypeptide(L)'
;MTTNNDIPILTRPAFFAGQQLRAADLGALTSYHRELSWLHNRSLHNWGLATGYSVTGRTDESQVVVGAGFALDSQGHELILTDEQILPVPAVAGDAKGEPATYFLTVSWLDDEDISPEERTGVCGTSGAVRRPETVNLRWQDPNDRMPGSAFRPGLDVVLASVAVQRCRLAGDVSGAERRNAMPEEIPYVFSGQTPPGGTIWRFWPDDTSPIGVSTQVSTAEAGFGATPRYVAHVIGPRDVEFGIEGGQRAVVEGYPDVAGAGASGFELRVILPLEGYAGQGDNTVLLNPEEVVHDPNFPQMLTVQLGWHVAWVGVEG
;
A
#
# COMPACT_ATOMS: atom_id res chain seq x y z
N MET A 1 -3.56 25.62 0.32
CA MET A 1 -3.13 26.43 -0.84
C MET A 1 -1.65 26.15 -1.04
N THR A 2 -1.31 25.32 -2.01
CA THR A 2 0.07 25.02 -2.41
C THR A 2 0.60 26.26 -3.14
N THR A 3 1.44 27.03 -2.44
CA THR A 3 2.20 28.09 -3.10
C THR A 3 3.31 27.45 -3.93
N ASN A 4 3.76 28.13 -4.98
CA ASN A 4 4.80 27.68 -5.94
C ASN A 4 6.19 27.36 -5.32
N ASN A 5 6.27 27.20 -4.00
CA ASN A 5 7.48 26.96 -3.19
C ASN A 5 7.76 25.46 -2.91
N ASP A 6 6.90 24.52 -3.31
CA ASP A 6 7.04 23.11 -2.94
C ASP A 6 8.11 22.34 -3.74
N ILE A 7 8.58 22.90 -4.87
CA ILE A 7 9.60 22.30 -5.74
C ILE A 7 10.92 23.07 -5.58
N PRO A 8 12.00 22.44 -5.09
CA PRO A 8 13.28 23.10 -4.88
C PRO A 8 13.94 23.43 -6.22
N ILE A 9 14.64 24.57 -6.28
CA ILE A 9 15.53 24.89 -7.41
C ILE A 9 16.81 24.07 -7.22
N LEU A 10 16.98 23.04 -8.05
CA LEU A 10 18.12 22.13 -7.96
C LEU A 10 19.16 22.42 -9.04
N THR A 11 20.41 22.54 -8.63
CA THR A 11 21.56 22.60 -9.55
C THR A 11 22.38 21.34 -9.38
N ARG A 12 22.48 20.53 -10.44
CA ARG A 12 23.33 19.32 -10.42
C ARG A 12 24.80 19.73 -10.46
N PRO A 13 25.64 19.32 -9.48
CA PRO A 13 27.07 19.59 -9.53
C PRO A 13 27.72 18.91 -10.74
N ALA A 14 28.66 19.60 -11.39
CA ALA A 14 29.50 19.07 -12.44
C ALA A 14 30.96 19.21 -12.05
N PHE A 15 31.77 18.23 -12.45
CA PHE A 15 33.20 18.17 -12.13
C PHE A 15 34.02 17.98 -13.40
N PHE A 16 35.26 18.49 -13.40
CA PHE A 16 36.18 18.32 -14.52
C PHE A 16 37.58 17.87 -14.06
N ALA A 17 38.35 17.29 -14.98
CA ALA A 17 39.68 16.77 -14.68
C ALA A 17 40.63 17.89 -14.23
N GLY A 18 41.31 17.68 -13.10
CA GLY A 18 42.23 18.66 -12.50
C GLY A 18 41.55 19.71 -11.61
N GLN A 19 40.22 19.67 -11.45
CA GLN A 19 39.52 20.52 -10.49
C GLN A 19 39.90 20.18 -9.04
N GLN A 20 40.20 21.21 -8.24
CA GLN A 20 40.30 21.06 -6.79
C GLN A 20 38.89 21.01 -6.18
N LEU A 21 38.56 19.93 -5.48
CA LEU A 21 37.30 19.81 -4.75
C LEU A 21 37.36 20.58 -3.43
N ARG A 22 36.37 21.44 -3.20
CA ARG A 22 36.20 22.23 -1.97
C ARG A 22 35.03 21.70 -1.15
N ALA A 23 34.96 22.12 0.11
CA ALA A 23 33.83 21.81 0.99
C ALA A 23 32.48 22.24 0.38
N ALA A 24 32.45 23.38 -0.31
CA ALA A 24 31.25 23.85 -1.00
C ALA A 24 30.79 22.91 -2.14
N ASP A 25 31.72 22.29 -2.87
CA ASP A 25 31.38 21.36 -3.96
C ASP A 25 30.76 20.07 -3.41
N LEU A 26 31.34 19.55 -2.31
CA LEU A 26 30.82 18.36 -1.63
C LEU A 26 29.49 18.64 -0.92
N GLY A 27 29.36 19.82 -0.30
CA GLY A 27 28.11 20.27 0.30
C GLY A 27 26.99 20.43 -0.74
N ALA A 28 27.31 20.98 -1.93
CA ALA A 28 26.33 21.06 -3.01
C ALA A 28 25.87 19.67 -3.49
N LEU A 29 26.79 18.70 -3.55
CA LEU A 29 26.45 17.31 -3.89
C LEU A 29 25.52 16.66 -2.85
N THR A 30 25.81 16.82 -1.56
CA THR A 30 24.96 16.23 -0.50
C THR A 30 23.61 16.92 -0.44
N SER A 31 23.55 18.26 -0.49
CA SER A 31 22.30 19.01 -0.51
C SER A 31 21.43 18.65 -1.71
N TYR A 32 22.01 18.49 -2.91
CA TYR A 32 21.26 18.07 -4.10
C TYR A 32 20.50 16.75 -3.89
N HIS A 33 21.17 15.75 -3.33
CA HIS A 33 20.54 14.45 -3.07
C HIS A 33 19.55 14.48 -1.90
N ARG A 34 19.85 15.24 -0.85
CA ARG A 34 18.94 15.43 0.29
C ARG A 34 17.62 16.06 -0.13
N GLU A 35 17.68 17.14 -0.91
CA GLU A 35 16.49 17.82 -1.43
C GLU A 35 15.65 16.93 -2.36
N LEU A 36 16.31 16.08 -3.16
CA LEU A 36 15.60 15.09 -3.98
C LEU A 36 14.89 14.03 -3.11
N SER A 37 15.54 13.55 -2.05
CA SER A 37 14.93 12.61 -1.10
C SER A 37 13.71 13.25 -0.41
N TRP A 38 13.86 14.46 0.12
CA TRP A 38 12.78 15.17 0.77
C TRP A 38 11.62 15.45 -0.18
N LEU A 39 11.91 15.82 -1.44
CA LEU A 39 10.89 15.99 -2.47
C LEU A 39 10.14 14.68 -2.75
N HIS A 40 10.85 13.56 -2.88
CA HIS A 40 10.23 12.25 -3.05
C HIS A 40 9.31 11.92 -1.86
N ASN A 41 9.83 12.07 -0.63
CA ASN A 41 9.13 11.77 0.60
C ASN A 41 7.83 12.57 0.72
N ARG A 42 7.88 13.90 0.57
CA ARG A 42 6.67 14.74 0.70
C ARG A 42 5.70 14.65 -0.48
N SER A 43 6.14 14.13 -1.64
CA SER A 43 5.30 14.04 -2.84
C SER A 43 4.60 12.68 -2.99
N LEU A 44 5.23 11.59 -2.53
CA LEU A 44 4.76 10.22 -2.76
C LEU A 44 4.38 9.47 -1.48
N HIS A 45 4.74 9.99 -0.31
CA HIS A 45 4.39 9.39 0.98
C HIS A 45 3.51 10.30 1.81
N ASN A 46 2.82 9.72 2.78
CA ASN A 46 2.27 10.49 3.88
C ASN A 46 3.39 10.85 4.86
N TRP A 47 3.14 11.83 5.74
CA TRP A 47 3.95 12.02 6.94
C TRP A 47 3.40 11.15 8.09
N GLY A 48 4.26 10.77 9.03
CA GLY A 48 3.94 9.85 10.11
C GLY A 48 5.06 8.87 10.42
N LEU A 49 4.74 7.80 11.15
CA LEU A 49 5.66 6.69 11.41
C LEU A 49 5.74 5.80 10.18
N ALA A 50 6.95 5.45 9.74
CA ALA A 50 7.17 4.45 8.69
C ALA A 50 7.46 3.08 9.31
N THR A 51 8.35 3.02 10.32
CA THR A 51 8.64 1.78 11.05
C THR A 51 9.22 2.08 12.44
N GLY A 52 9.07 1.16 13.40
CA GLY A 52 9.61 1.30 14.75
C GLY A 52 8.90 2.36 15.59
N TYR A 53 9.67 3.13 16.36
CA TYR A 53 9.19 4.14 17.32
C TYR A 53 8.13 3.57 18.28
N SER A 54 8.33 2.35 18.77
CA SER A 54 7.47 1.78 19.82
C SER A 54 7.62 2.62 21.08
N VAL A 55 6.50 3.08 21.65
CA VAL A 55 6.53 3.78 22.94
C VAL A 55 5.85 2.90 23.97
N THR A 56 6.54 2.60 25.06
CA THR A 56 6.01 1.79 26.16
C THR A 56 6.05 2.57 27.46
N GLY A 57 4.96 2.46 28.23
CA GLY A 57 4.83 2.99 29.57
C GLY A 57 3.47 2.59 30.14
N ARG A 58 3.43 2.25 31.42
CA ARG A 58 2.22 1.78 32.11
C ARG A 58 1.76 2.79 33.14
N THR A 59 0.48 2.69 33.49
CA THR A 59 -0.12 3.45 34.59
C THR A 59 0.78 3.43 35.84
N ASP A 60 0.92 4.59 36.49
CA ASP A 60 1.76 4.86 37.68
C ASP A 60 3.29 4.90 37.43
N GLU A 61 3.78 4.64 36.21
CA GLU A 61 5.19 4.86 35.87
C GLU A 61 5.52 6.35 35.68
N SER A 62 6.76 6.73 35.97
CA SER A 62 7.25 8.11 35.85
C SER A 62 8.14 8.33 34.62
N GLN A 63 8.23 7.33 33.74
CA GLN A 63 9.05 7.37 32.54
C GLN A 63 8.38 6.57 31.42
N VAL A 64 8.73 6.89 30.18
CA VAL A 64 8.39 6.10 29.00
C VAL A 64 9.67 5.68 28.28
N VAL A 65 9.59 4.56 27.59
CA VAL A 65 10.69 4.05 26.75
C VAL A 65 10.27 4.19 25.29
N VAL A 66 11.15 4.78 24.49
CA VAL A 66 10.97 4.99 23.05
C VAL A 66 11.99 4.15 22.31
N GLY A 67 11.53 3.12 21.59
CA GLY A 67 12.40 2.29 20.76
C GLY A 67 12.88 3.04 19.52
N ALA A 68 13.95 2.53 18.91
CA ALA A 68 14.46 2.99 17.62
C ALA A 68 13.36 3.00 16.54
N GLY A 69 13.46 3.90 15.57
CA GLY A 69 12.43 4.07 14.56
C GLY A 69 12.78 5.05 13.45
N PHE A 70 11.91 5.06 12.44
CA PHE A 70 11.96 5.91 11.28
C PHE A 70 10.59 6.52 11.01
N ALA A 71 10.54 7.83 10.85
CA ALA A 71 9.34 8.61 10.58
C ALA A 71 9.63 9.69 9.53
N LEU A 72 8.57 10.18 8.90
CA LEU A 72 8.62 11.28 7.94
C LEU A 72 7.77 12.44 8.46
N ASP A 73 8.30 13.66 8.37
CA ASP A 73 7.50 14.87 8.59
C ASP A 73 6.84 15.35 7.29
N SER A 74 5.98 16.38 7.38
CA SER A 74 5.24 16.90 6.22
C SER A 74 6.09 17.67 5.22
N GLN A 75 7.37 17.94 5.52
CA GLN A 75 8.35 18.49 4.58
C GLN A 75 9.18 17.39 3.90
N GLY A 76 8.99 16.14 4.32
CA GLY A 76 9.71 14.97 3.79
C GLY A 76 11.02 14.71 4.51
N HIS A 77 11.27 15.37 5.65
CA HIS A 77 12.45 15.10 6.47
C HIS A 77 12.42 13.70 7.04
N GLU A 78 13.59 13.09 7.08
CA GLU A 78 13.82 11.72 7.55
C GLU A 78 14.14 11.76 9.04
N LEU A 79 13.19 11.36 9.88
CA LEU A 79 13.34 11.38 11.35
C LEU A 79 13.82 10.01 11.82
N ILE A 80 15.12 9.89 12.05
CA ILE A 80 15.77 8.62 12.40
C ILE A 80 16.19 8.65 13.87
N LEU A 81 15.68 7.69 14.64
CA LEU A 81 16.18 7.38 15.98
C LEU A 81 16.83 6.00 15.97
N THR A 82 18.13 5.93 16.17
CA THR A 82 18.91 4.68 16.11
C THR A 82 18.85 3.87 17.40
N ASP A 83 18.73 4.54 18.54
CA ASP A 83 18.87 3.94 19.86
C ASP A 83 17.68 4.26 20.75
N GLU A 84 17.35 3.31 21.63
CA GLU A 84 16.29 3.46 22.62
C GLU A 84 16.52 4.69 23.52
N GLN A 85 15.46 5.46 23.77
CA GLN A 85 15.46 6.62 24.65
C GLN A 85 14.51 6.41 25.81
N ILE A 86 14.98 6.71 27.03
CA ILE A 86 14.15 6.72 28.24
C ILE A 86 13.86 8.18 28.58
N LEU A 87 12.58 8.55 28.59
CA LEU A 87 12.15 9.92 28.84
C LEU A 87 11.33 9.99 30.14
N PRO A 88 11.66 10.90 31.08
CA PRO A 88 10.79 11.15 32.22
C PRO A 88 9.47 11.76 31.72
N VAL A 89 8.36 11.43 32.40
CA VAL A 89 7.08 12.09 32.11
C VAL A 89 7.10 13.56 32.56
N PRO A 90 6.29 14.44 31.96
CA PRO A 90 6.15 15.82 32.39
C PRO A 90 5.92 15.97 33.91
N ALA A 91 6.69 16.84 34.55
CA ALA A 91 6.61 17.08 35.99
C ALA A 91 5.45 18.01 36.33
N VAL A 92 4.21 17.50 36.22
CA VAL A 92 2.98 18.25 36.48
C VAL A 92 2.06 17.56 37.48
N ALA A 93 1.34 18.35 38.27
CA ALA A 93 0.33 17.83 39.19
C ALA A 93 -0.92 17.30 38.46
N GLY A 94 -1.27 17.92 37.34
CA GLY A 94 -2.46 17.69 36.52
C GLY A 94 -2.68 18.92 35.63
N ASP A 95 -3.83 19.00 34.98
CA ASP A 95 -4.27 20.18 34.24
C ASP A 95 -4.72 21.32 35.19
N ALA A 96 -5.19 22.44 34.62
CA ALA A 96 -5.66 23.59 35.40
C ALA A 96 -6.87 23.29 36.32
N LYS A 97 -7.58 22.17 36.10
CA LYS A 97 -8.72 21.71 36.91
C LYS A 97 -8.33 20.61 37.89
N GLY A 98 -7.08 20.15 37.87
CA GLY A 98 -6.57 19.06 38.69
C GLY A 98 -6.81 17.66 38.11
N GLU A 99 -7.31 17.56 36.87
CA GLU A 99 -7.50 16.31 36.14
C GLU A 99 -6.19 15.87 35.45
N PRO A 100 -6.08 14.64 34.93
CA PRO A 100 -4.90 14.24 34.16
C PRO A 100 -4.65 15.13 32.94
N ALA A 101 -3.45 15.72 32.85
CA ALA A 101 -3.04 16.54 31.72
C ALA A 101 -2.63 15.67 30.53
N THR A 102 -3.10 16.01 29.33
CA THR A 102 -2.73 15.27 28.10
C THR A 102 -1.49 15.86 27.47
N TYR A 103 -0.54 15.00 27.10
CA TYR A 103 0.65 15.37 26.32
C TYR A 103 0.82 14.45 25.13
N PHE A 104 1.33 15.00 24.04
CA PHE A 104 1.87 14.23 22.93
C PHE A 104 3.38 14.09 23.13
N LEU A 105 3.88 12.86 23.02
CA LEU A 105 5.28 12.61 22.75
C LEU A 105 5.49 12.73 21.25
N THR A 106 6.30 13.70 20.83
CA THR A 106 6.55 13.98 19.42
C THR A 106 8.02 13.81 19.08
N VAL A 107 8.27 13.53 17.80
CA VAL A 107 9.59 13.58 17.18
C VAL A 107 9.58 14.62 16.07
N SER A 108 10.66 15.40 15.96
CA SER A 108 10.78 16.45 14.95
C SER A 108 12.23 16.61 14.46
N TRP A 109 12.36 17.19 13.26
CA TRP A 109 13.63 17.47 12.62
C TRP A 109 14.46 18.49 13.40
N LEU A 110 15.78 18.33 13.39
CA LEU A 110 16.75 19.28 13.93
C LEU A 110 17.55 19.88 12.77
N ASP A 111 17.64 21.20 12.73
CA ASP A 111 18.52 21.87 11.78
C ASP A 111 19.98 21.65 12.16
N ASP A 112 20.88 21.73 11.17
CA ASP A 112 22.32 21.50 11.38
C ASP A 112 22.89 22.35 12.53
N GLU A 113 22.36 23.55 12.75
CA GLU A 113 22.78 24.47 13.82
C GLU A 113 22.46 23.96 15.23
N ASP A 114 21.41 23.15 15.36
CA ASP A 114 20.95 22.58 16.64
C ASP A 114 21.62 21.23 16.97
N ILE A 115 22.34 20.64 16.01
CA ILE A 115 23.07 19.38 16.20
C ILE A 115 24.50 19.69 16.63
N SER A 116 24.93 19.13 17.77
CA SER A 116 26.33 19.26 18.20
C SER A 116 27.29 18.58 17.21
N PRO A 117 28.25 19.30 16.62
CA PRO A 117 29.16 18.72 15.64
C PRO A 117 30.32 17.98 16.30
N GLU A 118 30.83 16.95 15.63
CA GLU A 118 32.19 16.46 15.87
C GLU A 118 33.18 17.41 15.18
N GLU A 119 34.07 18.03 15.94
CA GLU A 119 35.08 18.93 15.41
C GLU A 119 36.44 18.27 15.20
N ARG A 120 37.21 18.81 14.25
CA ARG A 120 38.61 18.43 14.03
C ARG A 120 39.48 19.66 13.88
N THR A 121 40.63 19.64 14.56
CA THR A 121 41.70 20.62 14.35
C THR A 121 42.46 20.30 13.07
N GLY A 122 42.69 21.32 12.25
CA GLY A 122 43.49 21.29 11.02
C GLY A 122 44.86 21.96 11.19
N VAL A 123 45.58 22.04 10.08
CA VAL A 123 46.91 22.69 10.01
C VAL A 123 46.75 24.20 10.15
N CYS A 124 47.80 24.90 10.61
CA CYS A 124 47.82 26.36 10.75
C CYS A 124 46.73 26.93 11.70
N GLY A 125 46.31 26.15 12.70
CA GLY A 125 45.38 26.62 13.73
C GLY A 125 43.91 26.70 13.29
N THR A 126 43.55 26.08 12.16
CA THR A 126 42.14 25.97 11.75
C THR A 126 41.43 24.87 12.54
N SER A 127 40.12 24.98 12.77
CA SER A 127 39.26 23.87 13.22
C SER A 127 37.90 23.96 12.53
N GLY A 128 37.16 22.86 12.51
CA GLY A 128 35.79 22.86 12.00
C GLY A 128 35.06 21.54 12.19
N ALA A 129 33.74 21.59 12.02
CA ALA A 129 32.87 20.42 12.02
C ALA A 129 33.25 19.46 10.89
N VAL A 130 33.42 18.18 11.22
CA VAL A 130 33.68 17.11 10.26
C VAL A 130 32.52 16.13 10.14
N ARG A 131 31.66 16.07 11.16
CA ARG A 131 30.43 15.25 11.18
C ARG A 131 29.39 15.90 12.08
N ARG A 132 28.11 15.68 11.76
CA ARG A 132 26.99 15.89 12.66
C ARG A 132 26.27 14.55 12.76
N PRO A 133 26.06 13.99 13.96
CA PRO A 133 25.31 12.76 14.11
C PRO A 133 23.86 13.00 13.69
N GLU A 134 23.29 12.06 12.94
CA GLU A 134 21.85 12.08 12.66
C GLU A 134 21.09 11.87 13.97
N THR A 135 20.23 12.80 14.33
CA THR A 135 19.49 12.79 15.59
C THR A 135 18.19 13.56 15.44
N VAL A 136 17.25 13.32 16.35
CA VAL A 136 15.91 13.92 16.33
C VAL A 136 15.62 14.66 17.63
N ASN A 137 14.66 15.58 17.57
CA ASN A 137 14.16 16.26 18.76
C ASN A 137 12.92 15.56 19.31
N LEU A 138 13.06 14.88 20.45
CA LEU A 138 11.95 14.28 21.19
C LEU A 138 11.41 15.26 22.22
N ARG A 139 10.10 15.54 22.16
CA ARG A 139 9.46 16.52 23.05
C ARG A 139 8.14 16.03 23.61
N TRP A 140 7.87 16.42 24.85
CA TRP A 140 6.51 16.43 25.39
C TRP A 140 5.85 17.76 25.03
N GLN A 141 4.72 17.71 24.35
CA GLN A 141 3.98 18.89 23.94
C GLN A 141 2.52 18.80 24.38
N ASP A 142 2.01 19.88 24.96
CA ASP A 142 0.56 20.01 25.16
C ASP A 142 -0.08 20.28 23.80
N PRO A 143 -1.04 19.45 23.35
CA PRO A 143 -1.70 19.63 22.05
C PRO A 143 -2.45 20.95 21.90
N ASN A 144 -2.78 21.61 23.02
CA ASN A 144 -3.49 22.88 23.06
C ASN A 144 -2.56 24.08 23.24
N ASP A 145 -1.26 23.87 23.49
CA ASP A 145 -0.31 24.97 23.60
C ASP A 145 -0.07 25.64 22.24
N ARG A 146 -0.15 26.97 22.25
CA ARG A 146 0.01 27.84 21.08
C ARG A 146 1.17 28.83 21.26
N MET A 147 1.95 28.72 22.33
CA MET A 147 3.10 29.59 22.56
C MET A 147 4.22 29.32 21.54
N PRO A 148 4.86 30.38 21.00
CA PRO A 148 6.02 30.21 20.12
C PRO A 148 7.12 29.39 20.79
N GLY A 149 7.66 28.39 20.07
CA GLY A 149 8.74 27.52 20.54
C GLY A 149 8.27 26.21 21.20
N SER A 150 7.14 26.21 21.92
CA SER A 150 6.57 25.02 22.57
C SER A 150 5.36 24.43 21.85
N ALA A 151 4.65 25.24 21.06
CA ALA A 151 3.46 24.83 20.33
C ALA A 151 3.70 23.57 19.48
N PHE A 152 2.72 22.66 19.54
CA PHE A 152 2.64 21.51 18.64
C PHE A 152 2.36 21.98 17.21
N ARG A 153 3.19 21.52 16.26
CA ARG A 153 3.11 21.86 14.83
C ARG A 153 2.65 20.62 14.04
N PRO A 154 1.36 20.51 13.71
CA PRO A 154 0.86 19.37 12.93
C PRO A 154 1.64 19.19 11.63
N GLY A 155 2.07 17.96 11.35
CA GLY A 155 2.88 17.61 10.19
C GLY A 155 4.39 17.72 10.43
N LEU A 156 4.88 18.71 11.19
CA LEU A 156 6.31 18.86 11.50
C LEU A 156 6.73 18.11 12.78
N ASP A 157 5.83 18.11 13.77
CA ASP A 157 5.99 17.33 15.00
C ASP A 157 5.19 16.03 14.82
N VAL A 158 5.88 14.92 14.56
CA VAL A 158 5.24 13.61 14.34
C VAL A 158 4.91 12.98 15.69
N VAL A 159 3.63 12.68 15.93
CA VAL A 159 3.16 12.11 17.20
C VAL A 159 3.56 10.64 17.30
N LEU A 160 4.38 10.32 18.30
CA LEU A 160 4.76 8.95 18.65
C LEU A 160 3.77 8.33 19.62
N ALA A 161 3.21 9.09 20.55
CA ALA A 161 2.21 8.61 21.49
C ALA A 161 1.47 9.77 22.16
N SER A 162 0.29 9.48 22.70
CA SER A 162 -0.38 10.34 23.68
C SER A 162 -0.33 9.71 25.07
N VAL A 163 -0.18 10.56 26.08
CA VAL A 163 -0.15 10.16 27.50
C VAL A 163 -1.03 11.09 28.32
N ALA A 164 -1.63 10.53 29.38
CA ALA A 164 -2.27 11.29 30.44
C ALA A 164 -1.33 11.31 31.65
N VAL A 165 -1.04 12.50 32.19
CA VAL A 165 -0.07 12.70 33.27
C VAL A 165 -0.72 13.39 34.45
N GLN A 166 -0.56 12.83 35.63
CA GLN A 166 -1.03 13.41 36.89
C GLN A 166 -0.04 13.06 37.99
N ARG A 167 0.24 13.99 38.90
CA ARG A 167 1.20 13.80 40.01
C ARG A 167 2.57 13.27 39.54
N CYS A 168 3.06 13.80 38.41
CA CYS A 168 4.33 13.42 37.78
C CYS A 168 4.43 11.93 37.40
N ARG A 169 3.30 11.28 37.13
CA ARG A 169 3.19 9.86 36.72
C ARG A 169 2.15 9.71 35.63
N LEU A 170 2.24 8.60 34.89
CA LEU A 170 1.21 8.19 33.94
C LEU A 170 -0.10 7.89 34.67
N ALA A 171 -1.16 8.61 34.31
CA ALA A 171 -2.52 8.38 34.82
C ALA A 171 -3.26 7.26 34.08
N GLY A 172 -2.65 6.73 33.01
CA GLY A 172 -3.11 5.60 32.21
C GLY A 172 -1.97 5.07 31.36
N ASP A 173 -2.16 3.93 30.71
CA ASP A 173 -1.16 3.38 29.80
C ASP A 173 -0.93 4.30 28.59
N VAL A 174 0.27 4.24 28.03
CA VAL A 174 0.61 5.00 26.82
C VAL A 174 -0.31 4.60 25.66
N SER A 175 -0.85 5.60 24.94
CA SER A 175 -1.74 5.38 23.81
C SER A 175 -1.05 5.68 22.47
N GLY A 176 -1.26 4.79 21.50
CA GLY A 176 -0.85 4.99 20.10
C GLY A 176 -1.95 5.56 19.20
N ALA A 177 -3.11 5.95 19.75
CA ALA A 177 -4.30 6.31 18.96
C ALA A 177 -4.08 7.51 18.03
N GLU A 178 -3.19 8.42 18.39
CA GLU A 178 -2.87 9.63 17.62
C GLU A 178 -1.74 9.42 16.60
N ARG A 179 -1.20 8.20 16.49
CA ARG A 179 -0.15 7.87 15.52
C ARG A 179 -0.72 7.91 14.10
N ARG A 180 0.08 8.46 13.18
CA ARG A 180 -0.18 8.44 11.74
C ARG A 180 0.84 7.56 11.04
N ASN A 181 0.43 6.83 10.01
CA ASN A 181 1.35 6.07 9.15
C ASN A 181 1.87 6.95 8.01
N ALA A 182 3.19 6.91 7.77
CA ALA A 182 3.82 7.56 6.63
C ALA A 182 3.61 6.80 5.32
N MET A 183 3.40 5.49 5.38
CA MET A 183 3.11 4.71 4.18
C MET A 183 1.70 5.06 3.69
N PRO A 184 1.53 5.34 2.39
CA PRO A 184 0.21 5.37 1.78
C PRO A 184 -0.51 4.06 2.06
N GLU A 185 -1.82 4.12 2.30
CA GLU A 185 -2.64 2.91 2.30
C GLU A 185 -2.52 2.26 0.91
N GLU A 186 -2.31 0.94 0.85
CA GLU A 186 -2.33 0.19 -0.41
C GLU A 186 -3.74 0.31 -0.99
N ILE A 187 -3.95 1.28 -1.88
CA ILE A 187 -5.18 1.36 -2.67
C ILE A 187 -4.99 0.37 -3.81
N PRO A 188 -5.67 -0.79 -3.81
CA PRO A 188 -5.52 -1.74 -4.89
C PRO A 188 -6.01 -1.11 -6.19
N TYR A 189 -5.27 -1.32 -7.26
CA TYR A 189 -5.73 -1.00 -8.59
C TYR A 189 -6.71 -2.07 -9.04
N VAL A 190 -7.98 -1.67 -9.21
CA VAL A 190 -9.07 -2.56 -9.61
C VAL A 190 -9.57 -2.18 -10.99
N PHE A 191 -9.66 -3.17 -11.87
CA PHE A 191 -10.26 -3.01 -13.19
C PHE A 191 -11.19 -4.20 -13.48
N SER A 192 -12.31 -3.93 -14.13
CA SER A 192 -13.24 -4.96 -14.60
C SER A 192 -13.48 -4.82 -16.09
N GLY A 193 -13.66 -5.96 -16.74
CA GLY A 193 -13.88 -6.03 -18.17
C GLY A 193 -14.67 -7.27 -18.56
N GLN A 194 -14.94 -7.38 -19.85
CA GLN A 194 -15.62 -8.56 -20.40
C GLN A 194 -15.18 -8.85 -21.83
N THR A 195 -15.21 -10.13 -22.22
CA THR A 195 -15.07 -10.49 -23.63
C THR A 195 -16.35 -10.13 -24.40
N PRO A 196 -16.31 -9.91 -25.72
CA PRO A 196 -17.49 -9.54 -26.49
C PRO A 196 -18.57 -10.64 -26.43
N PRO A 197 -19.84 -10.30 -26.09
CA PRO A 197 -20.97 -11.21 -26.24
C PRO A 197 -21.08 -11.70 -27.68
N GLY A 198 -21.16 -13.02 -27.87
CA GLY A 198 -21.18 -13.63 -29.21
C GLY A 198 -19.85 -13.59 -29.98
N GLY A 199 -18.79 -13.01 -29.40
CA GLY A 199 -17.44 -12.93 -29.99
C GLY A 199 -16.37 -13.64 -29.17
N THR A 200 -16.74 -14.32 -28.08
CA THR A 200 -15.81 -15.11 -27.26
C THR A 200 -15.53 -16.44 -27.95
N ILE A 201 -14.26 -16.73 -28.18
CA ILE A 201 -13.82 -17.94 -28.91
C ILE A 201 -13.57 -19.05 -27.89
N TRP A 202 -14.53 -19.97 -27.77
CA TRP A 202 -14.40 -21.16 -26.96
C TRP A 202 -13.66 -22.26 -27.70
N ARG A 203 -12.88 -23.07 -26.97
CA ARG A 203 -12.20 -24.27 -27.46
C ARG A 203 -12.42 -25.40 -26.48
N PHE A 204 -12.37 -26.64 -26.96
CA PHE A 204 -12.35 -27.78 -26.07
C PHE A 204 -11.14 -27.75 -25.13
N TRP A 205 -11.36 -28.21 -23.89
CA TRP A 205 -10.32 -28.31 -22.88
C TRP A 205 -10.33 -29.69 -22.22
N PRO A 206 -9.18 -30.35 -22.01
CA PRO A 206 -7.83 -29.90 -22.41
C PRO A 206 -7.57 -29.96 -23.92
N ASP A 207 -8.33 -30.79 -24.64
CA ASP A 207 -8.26 -30.99 -26.08
C ASP A 207 -9.61 -31.52 -26.62
N ASP A 208 -9.71 -31.68 -27.95
CA ASP A 208 -10.90 -32.15 -28.65
C ASP A 208 -11.06 -33.67 -28.67
N THR A 209 -10.08 -34.44 -28.15
CA THR A 209 -10.13 -35.91 -28.16
C THR A 209 -10.84 -36.47 -26.93
N SER A 210 -10.67 -35.84 -25.77
CA SER A 210 -11.36 -36.21 -24.53
C SER A 210 -11.66 -34.95 -23.71
N PRO A 211 -12.53 -34.06 -24.22
CA PRO A 211 -12.85 -32.81 -23.53
C PRO A 211 -13.56 -33.09 -22.20
N ILE A 212 -13.16 -32.35 -21.17
CA ILE A 212 -13.87 -32.31 -19.87
C ILE A 212 -14.46 -30.93 -19.60
N GLY A 213 -14.42 -30.06 -20.61
CA GLY A 213 -14.83 -28.66 -20.51
C GLY A 213 -14.44 -27.85 -21.74
N VAL A 214 -14.47 -26.54 -21.57
CA VAL A 214 -14.04 -25.58 -22.58
C VAL A 214 -13.09 -24.55 -21.98
N SER A 215 -12.24 -23.94 -22.81
CA SER A 215 -11.44 -22.79 -22.41
C SER A 215 -11.49 -21.65 -23.41
N THR A 216 -11.17 -20.45 -22.94
CA THR A 216 -10.98 -19.25 -23.76
C THR A 216 -9.82 -18.43 -23.19
N GLN A 217 -9.09 -17.76 -24.08
CA GLN A 217 -8.09 -16.76 -23.67
C GLN A 217 -8.79 -15.42 -23.46
N VAL A 218 -8.56 -14.80 -22.31
CA VAL A 218 -9.11 -13.49 -21.95
C VAL A 218 -7.96 -12.49 -21.92
N SER A 219 -8.04 -11.48 -22.79
CA SER A 219 -7.13 -10.33 -22.73
C SER A 219 -7.60 -9.36 -21.66
N THR A 220 -6.67 -8.92 -20.82
CA THR A 220 -6.88 -7.89 -19.80
C THR A 220 -5.97 -6.68 -20.04
N ALA A 221 -5.31 -6.63 -21.21
CA ALA A 221 -4.32 -5.60 -21.54
C ALA A 221 -4.85 -4.15 -21.45
N GLU A 222 -6.15 -3.94 -21.64
CA GLU A 222 -6.79 -2.62 -21.48
C GLU A 222 -6.73 -2.09 -20.04
N ALA A 223 -6.59 -2.97 -19.05
CA ALA A 223 -6.43 -2.59 -17.65
C ALA A 223 -5.02 -2.06 -17.36
N GLY A 224 -4.00 -2.44 -18.14
CA GLY A 224 -2.64 -1.91 -17.93
C GLY A 224 -2.02 -2.27 -16.57
N PHE A 225 -2.35 -3.44 -16.00
CA PHE A 225 -1.69 -3.97 -14.80
C PHE A 225 -0.16 -4.04 -14.99
N GLY A 226 0.60 -3.63 -13.97
CA GLY A 226 2.06 -3.72 -13.94
C GLY A 226 2.59 -5.07 -13.43
N ALA A 227 1.81 -5.77 -12.61
CA ALA A 227 2.08 -7.08 -12.05
C ALA A 227 0.92 -8.04 -12.34
N THR A 228 1.06 -9.33 -12.01
CA THR A 228 -0.05 -10.29 -12.15
C THR A 228 -1.11 -10.00 -11.08
N PRO A 229 -2.32 -9.54 -11.44
CA PRO A 229 -3.37 -9.29 -10.47
C PRO A 229 -4.02 -10.59 -10.02
N ARG A 230 -4.80 -10.53 -8.94
CA ARG A 230 -5.75 -11.59 -8.58
C ARG A 230 -7.01 -11.42 -9.42
N TYR A 231 -7.26 -12.38 -10.29
CA TYR A 231 -8.47 -12.38 -11.13
C TYR A 231 -9.61 -13.17 -10.48
N VAL A 232 -10.81 -12.63 -10.63
CA VAL A 232 -12.08 -13.36 -10.46
C VAL A 232 -12.83 -13.25 -11.78
N ALA A 233 -13.27 -14.37 -12.33
CA ALA A 233 -13.95 -14.43 -13.61
C ALA A 233 -15.15 -15.39 -13.56
N HIS A 234 -16.20 -15.07 -14.32
CA HIS A 234 -17.35 -15.94 -14.49
C HIS A 234 -17.89 -15.86 -15.91
N VAL A 235 -18.66 -16.87 -16.31
CA VAL A 235 -19.30 -16.93 -17.64
C VAL A 235 -20.70 -16.35 -17.58
N ILE A 236 -21.03 -15.43 -18.48
CA ILE A 236 -22.36 -14.85 -18.66
C ILE A 236 -23.01 -15.42 -19.92
N GLY A 237 -24.28 -15.83 -19.82
CA GLY A 237 -25.11 -16.28 -20.94
C GLY A 237 -26.20 -17.26 -20.50
N PRO A 238 -27.21 -17.57 -21.32
CA PRO A 238 -28.18 -18.63 -21.04
C PRO A 238 -27.51 -20.00 -20.90
N ARG A 239 -28.19 -20.92 -20.21
CA ARG A 239 -27.70 -22.27 -19.93
C ARG A 239 -28.57 -23.37 -20.53
N ASP A 240 -29.82 -23.06 -20.85
CA ASP A 240 -30.76 -23.98 -21.47
C ASP A 240 -30.36 -24.29 -22.92
N VAL A 241 -30.37 -25.57 -23.27
CA VAL A 241 -30.17 -26.07 -24.63
C VAL A 241 -31.26 -27.08 -24.99
N GLU A 242 -31.60 -27.14 -26.27
CA GLU A 242 -32.48 -28.14 -26.87
C GLU A 242 -31.64 -29.05 -27.77
N PHE A 243 -31.80 -30.37 -27.64
CA PHE A 243 -31.00 -31.36 -28.37
C PHE A 243 -31.80 -32.63 -28.74
N GLY A 244 -31.20 -33.50 -29.56
CA GLY A 244 -31.81 -34.73 -30.10
C GLY A 244 -32.47 -34.56 -31.48
N ILE A 245 -32.90 -35.68 -32.08
CA ILE A 245 -33.29 -35.83 -33.50
C ILE A 245 -34.44 -34.87 -33.93
N GLU A 246 -35.26 -34.39 -32.99
CA GLU A 246 -36.32 -33.39 -33.24
C GLU A 246 -36.24 -32.16 -32.32
N GLY A 247 -35.12 -31.92 -31.62
CA GLY A 247 -34.96 -30.78 -30.69
C GLY A 247 -35.84 -30.84 -29.44
N GLY A 248 -36.45 -31.99 -29.15
CA GLY A 248 -37.44 -32.14 -28.08
C GLY A 248 -36.87 -32.34 -26.68
N GLN A 249 -35.56 -32.63 -26.53
CA GLN A 249 -34.95 -32.85 -25.22
C GLN A 249 -34.31 -31.57 -24.70
N ARG A 250 -34.57 -31.23 -23.43
CA ARG A 250 -34.01 -30.06 -22.77
C ARG A 250 -32.86 -30.47 -21.84
N ALA A 251 -31.77 -29.71 -21.91
CA ALA A 251 -30.66 -29.83 -20.99
C ALA A 251 -30.16 -28.46 -20.54
N VAL A 252 -29.33 -28.48 -19.51
CA VAL A 252 -28.59 -27.33 -19.01
C VAL A 252 -27.11 -27.59 -19.21
N VAL A 253 -26.41 -26.62 -19.77
CA VAL A 253 -24.95 -26.62 -19.86
C VAL A 253 -24.43 -25.67 -18.80
N GLU A 254 -23.68 -26.14 -17.81
CA GLU A 254 -23.11 -25.32 -16.73
C GLU A 254 -21.82 -25.95 -16.19
N GLY A 255 -20.86 -25.13 -15.78
CA GLY A 255 -19.59 -25.60 -15.27
C GLY A 255 -18.92 -24.67 -14.29
N TYR A 256 -17.80 -25.13 -13.76
CA TYR A 256 -17.00 -24.37 -12.80
C TYR A 256 -15.92 -23.57 -13.54
N PRO A 257 -15.95 -22.23 -13.50
CA PRO A 257 -14.87 -21.41 -14.05
C PRO A 257 -13.62 -21.47 -13.17
N ASP A 258 -12.47 -21.68 -13.79
CA ASP A 258 -11.14 -21.68 -13.19
C ASP A 258 -10.23 -20.74 -14.00
N VAL A 259 -9.52 -19.86 -13.30
CA VAL A 259 -8.55 -18.94 -13.92
C VAL A 259 -7.18 -19.60 -13.90
N ALA A 260 -6.65 -19.92 -15.08
CA ALA A 260 -5.34 -20.53 -15.25
C ALA A 260 -4.38 -19.60 -15.98
N GLY A 261 -3.07 -19.75 -15.71
CA GLY A 261 -2.03 -19.02 -16.43
C GLY A 261 -2.15 -17.50 -16.33
N ALA A 262 -2.59 -16.97 -15.18
CA ALA A 262 -2.78 -15.55 -14.98
C ALA A 262 -1.47 -14.75 -15.14
N GLY A 263 -1.53 -13.69 -15.93
CA GLY A 263 -0.49 -12.69 -16.09
C GLY A 263 -1.09 -11.28 -16.15
N ALA A 264 -0.24 -10.26 -16.15
CA ALA A 264 -0.67 -8.85 -16.15
C ALA A 264 -1.58 -8.47 -17.34
N SER A 265 -1.43 -9.14 -18.49
CA SER A 265 -2.16 -8.81 -19.73
C SER A 265 -3.21 -9.85 -20.14
N GLY A 266 -3.42 -10.91 -19.36
CA GLY A 266 -4.45 -11.89 -19.67
C GLY A 266 -4.37 -13.15 -18.83
N PHE A 267 -5.34 -14.03 -19.05
CA PHE A 267 -5.42 -15.35 -18.44
C PHE A 267 -6.21 -16.31 -19.33
N GLU A 268 -6.07 -17.61 -19.09
CA GLU A 268 -6.95 -18.62 -19.65
C GLU A 268 -8.11 -18.86 -18.69
N LEU A 269 -9.36 -18.68 -19.13
CA LEU A 269 -10.51 -19.18 -18.39
C LEU A 269 -10.81 -20.60 -18.83
N ARG A 270 -10.80 -21.54 -17.91
CA ARG A 270 -11.24 -22.93 -18.10
C ARG A 270 -12.60 -23.11 -17.44
N VAL A 271 -13.52 -23.78 -18.11
CA VAL A 271 -14.85 -24.09 -17.58
C VAL A 271 -14.98 -25.60 -17.58
N ILE A 272 -14.91 -26.20 -16.40
CA ILE A 272 -15.00 -27.64 -16.22
C ILE A 272 -16.47 -28.03 -16.19
N LEU A 273 -16.88 -28.92 -17.10
CA LEU A 273 -18.26 -29.36 -17.28
C LEU A 273 -18.42 -30.78 -16.72
N PRO A 274 -19.05 -30.98 -15.54
CA PRO A 274 -19.31 -32.32 -15.02
C PRO A 274 -20.33 -33.05 -15.92
N LEU A 275 -19.94 -34.19 -16.50
CA LEU A 275 -20.79 -34.97 -17.41
C LEU A 275 -21.85 -35.79 -16.67
N GLU A 276 -22.94 -36.11 -17.38
CA GLU A 276 -24.01 -37.04 -16.97
C GLU A 276 -24.69 -36.70 -15.62
N GLY A 277 -24.82 -35.41 -15.32
CA GLY A 277 -25.52 -34.92 -14.15
C GLY A 277 -27.02 -34.70 -14.39
N TYR A 278 -27.72 -34.33 -13.33
CA TYR A 278 -29.08 -33.80 -13.39
C TYR A 278 -29.14 -32.46 -12.68
N ALA A 279 -29.86 -31.50 -13.25
CA ALA A 279 -30.15 -30.21 -12.63
C ALA A 279 -31.66 -30.10 -12.35
N GLY A 280 -32.02 -29.46 -11.23
CA GLY A 280 -33.42 -29.28 -10.80
C GLY A 280 -33.88 -30.26 -9.72
N GLN A 281 -35.18 -30.19 -9.38
CA GLN A 281 -35.82 -31.08 -8.40
C GLN A 281 -37.19 -31.54 -8.89
N GLY A 282 -37.55 -32.79 -8.62
CA GLY A 282 -38.87 -33.36 -8.93
C GLY A 282 -39.14 -33.46 -10.44
N ASP A 283 -40.35 -33.10 -10.86
CA ASP A 283 -40.80 -33.18 -12.26
C ASP A 283 -40.07 -32.21 -13.21
N ASN A 284 -39.29 -31.26 -12.68
CA ASN A 284 -38.48 -30.30 -13.45
C ASN A 284 -37.00 -30.71 -13.57
N THR A 285 -36.69 -32.00 -13.39
CA THR A 285 -35.33 -32.49 -13.53
C THR A 285 -34.94 -32.52 -15.01
N VAL A 286 -33.86 -31.82 -15.35
CA VAL A 286 -33.26 -31.79 -16.70
C VAL A 286 -31.85 -32.33 -16.67
N LEU A 287 -31.35 -32.80 -17.81
CA LEU A 287 -29.97 -33.29 -17.90
C LEU A 287 -28.98 -32.13 -17.75
N LEU A 288 -27.93 -32.33 -16.95
CA LEU A 288 -26.81 -31.41 -16.81
C LEU A 288 -25.64 -31.93 -17.65
N ASN A 289 -25.17 -31.12 -18.58
CA ASN A 289 -24.05 -31.42 -19.48
C ASN A 289 -24.14 -32.83 -20.11
N PRO A 290 -25.18 -33.13 -20.91
CA PRO A 290 -25.28 -34.41 -21.60
C PRO A 290 -24.05 -34.65 -22.50
N GLU A 291 -23.53 -35.87 -22.52
CA GLU A 291 -22.35 -36.23 -23.34
C GLU A 291 -22.58 -35.93 -24.83
N GLU A 292 -23.78 -36.23 -25.34
CA GLU A 292 -24.19 -35.93 -26.72
C GLU A 292 -24.07 -34.44 -27.08
N VAL A 293 -24.27 -33.56 -26.11
CA VAL A 293 -24.15 -32.10 -26.30
C VAL A 293 -22.70 -31.66 -26.14
N VAL A 294 -22.03 -32.06 -25.06
CA VAL A 294 -20.68 -31.58 -24.72
C VAL A 294 -19.62 -32.12 -25.68
N HIS A 295 -19.79 -33.34 -26.20
CA HIS A 295 -18.86 -33.94 -27.16
C HIS A 295 -19.22 -33.67 -28.62
N ASP A 296 -20.30 -32.91 -28.90
CA ASP A 296 -20.61 -32.48 -30.28
C ASP A 296 -19.48 -31.57 -30.79
N PRO A 297 -18.89 -31.82 -31.97
CA PRO A 297 -17.83 -30.98 -32.54
C PRO A 297 -18.20 -29.48 -32.68
N ASN A 298 -19.50 -29.14 -32.76
CA ASN A 298 -20.01 -27.78 -32.84
C ASN A 298 -20.28 -27.14 -31.47
N PHE A 299 -20.07 -27.87 -30.37
CA PHE A 299 -20.34 -27.38 -29.01
C PHE A 299 -19.68 -26.03 -28.71
N PRO A 300 -18.38 -25.78 -29.00
CA PRO A 300 -17.79 -24.46 -28.78
C PRO A 300 -18.47 -23.34 -29.60
N GLN A 301 -18.90 -23.64 -30.82
CA GLN A 301 -19.63 -22.68 -31.65
C GLN A 301 -21.03 -22.43 -31.12
N MET A 302 -21.70 -23.45 -30.57
CA MET A 302 -22.98 -23.31 -29.87
C MET A 302 -22.86 -22.38 -28.67
N LEU A 303 -21.80 -22.52 -27.85
CA LEU A 303 -21.55 -21.62 -26.72
C LEU A 303 -21.42 -20.16 -27.18
N THR A 304 -20.67 -19.91 -28.26
CA THR A 304 -20.49 -18.57 -28.80
C THR A 304 -21.77 -18.01 -29.43
N VAL A 305 -22.42 -18.76 -30.33
CA VAL A 305 -23.45 -18.23 -31.23
C VAL A 305 -24.86 -18.35 -30.64
N GLN A 306 -25.19 -19.50 -30.04
CA GLN A 306 -26.53 -19.75 -29.50
C GLN A 306 -26.65 -19.26 -28.06
N LEU A 307 -25.69 -19.62 -27.20
CA LEU A 307 -25.70 -19.22 -25.80
C LEU A 307 -25.03 -17.86 -25.54
N GLY A 308 -24.33 -17.29 -26.53
CA GLY A 308 -23.68 -15.98 -26.35
C GLY A 308 -22.71 -15.94 -25.17
N TRP A 309 -22.14 -17.08 -24.78
CA TRP A 309 -21.27 -17.19 -23.60
C TRP A 309 -20.07 -16.28 -23.75
N HIS A 310 -19.92 -15.39 -22.78
CA HIS A 310 -18.79 -14.47 -22.67
C HIS A 310 -18.30 -14.42 -21.23
N VAL A 311 -17.08 -13.93 -21.04
CA VAL A 311 -16.42 -13.88 -19.73
C VAL A 311 -16.51 -12.46 -19.20
N ALA A 312 -17.04 -12.30 -17.99
CA ALA A 312 -16.88 -11.09 -17.21
C ALA A 312 -15.85 -11.33 -16.11
N TRP A 313 -14.99 -10.36 -15.86
CA TRP A 313 -13.86 -10.50 -14.95
C TRP A 313 -13.57 -9.22 -14.17
N VAL A 314 -12.92 -9.39 -13.02
CA VAL A 314 -12.33 -8.33 -12.20
C VAL A 314 -10.89 -8.73 -11.89
N GLY A 315 -9.96 -7.81 -12.09
CA GLY A 315 -8.56 -7.94 -11.64
C GLY A 315 -8.28 -6.96 -10.52
N VAL A 316 -7.59 -7.43 -9.49
CA VAL A 316 -7.13 -6.64 -8.34
C VAL A 316 -5.60 -6.72 -8.27
N GLU A 317 -4.92 -5.61 -8.52
CA GLU A 317 -3.46 -5.45 -8.37
C GLU A 317 -3.18 -4.65 -7.09
N GLY A 318 -2.49 -5.27 -6.16
CA GLY A 318 -2.18 -4.73 -4.83
C GLY A 318 -1.38 -5.74 -4.04
#